data_AF-A0A382ZC42-F1
#
_entry.id   AF-A0A382ZC42-F1
#
_cell.length_a   1.000
_cell.length_b   1.000
_cell.length_c   1.000
_cell.angle_alpha   90.00
_cell.angle_beta   90.00
_cell.angle_gamma   90.00
#
_symmetry.space_group_name_H-M   'P 1'
#
loop_
_entity.id
_entity.type
_entity.pdbx_description
1 polymer ?
#
loop_
_entity_poly.entity_id
_entity_poly.type
_entity_poly.pdbx_seq_one_letter_code
_entity_poly.pdbx_strand_id
1 'polypeptide(L)'
;MALHEPFTEEELTPILDDFYKNGAIVIRNVLLREECHRICKRVDQIFDEPYFAEMRNVKVNQPRNDHDKAHIVVHRLFECDRMFRDLLVREPIISIAEAVLGPQCHCMAQGCILNRNDFGINRFHIDDSLEFPITDDEIKYHDRRLRMPVFRMSFQIALTDQDEDQYGPSQFVPGSHYAGRQPNDPENPTFDGRGP
;
A
#
# COMPACT_ATOMS: atom_id res chain seq x y z
N MET A 1 5.90 4.66 21.05
CA MET A 1 4.66 4.49 20.25
C MET A 1 3.45 4.36 21.14
N ALA A 2 2.87 5.51 21.49
CA ALA A 2 1.51 5.58 21.98
C ALA A 2 0.56 5.26 20.81
N LEU A 3 -0.40 4.37 21.04
CA LEU A 3 -1.45 4.09 20.07
C LEU A 3 -2.48 5.22 20.15
N HIS A 4 -2.95 5.70 19.00
CA HIS A 4 -3.87 6.85 18.87
C HIS A 4 -3.27 8.24 19.18
N GLU A 5 -1.95 8.39 19.20
CA GLU A 5 -1.27 9.70 19.25
C GLU A 5 -0.34 9.85 18.03
N PRO A 6 -0.04 11.10 17.58
CA PRO A 6 0.99 11.35 16.59
C PRO A 6 2.35 10.85 17.09
N PHE A 7 3.23 10.43 16.17
CA PHE A 7 4.63 10.24 16.52
C PHE A 7 5.29 11.57 16.86
N THR A 8 6.16 11.55 17.87
CA THR A 8 7.05 12.68 18.17
C THR A 8 8.02 12.92 16.99
N GLU A 9 8.60 14.13 16.90
CA GLU A 9 9.58 14.44 15.85
C GLU A 9 10.79 13.47 15.88
N GLU A 10 11.20 13.04 17.07
CA GLU A 10 12.26 12.04 17.29
C GLU A 10 11.87 10.63 16.80
N GLU A 11 10.61 10.21 16.98
CA GLU A 11 10.10 8.95 16.43
C GLU A 11 9.88 9.03 14.90
N LEU A 12 9.43 10.17 14.40
CA LEU A 12 9.01 10.36 13.00
C LEU A 12 10.18 10.58 12.04
N THR A 13 11.19 11.36 12.43
CA THR A 13 12.36 11.69 11.59
C THR A 13 13.04 10.44 10.99
N PRO A 14 13.45 9.41 11.76
CA PRO A 14 14.11 8.23 11.18
C PRO A 14 13.19 7.40 10.28
N ILE A 15 11.86 7.44 10.51
CA ILE A 15 10.86 6.79 9.64
C ILE A 15 10.81 7.50 8.28
N LEU A 16 10.78 8.83 8.29
CA LEU A 16 10.76 9.64 7.08
C LEU A 16 12.07 9.56 6.31
N ASP A 17 13.23 9.61 6.98
CA ASP A 17 14.54 9.52 6.34
C ASP A 17 14.72 8.19 5.57
N ASP A 18 14.32 7.07 6.17
CA ASP A 18 14.41 5.77 5.50
C ASP A 18 13.34 5.62 4.40
N PHE A 19 12.14 6.17 4.59
CA PHE A 19 11.11 6.26 3.54
C PHE A 19 11.59 7.06 2.32
N TYR A 20 12.17 8.25 2.47
CA TYR A 20 12.68 9.05 1.33
C TYR A 20 13.93 8.46 0.67
N LYS A 21 14.67 7.61 1.38
CA LYS A 21 15.84 6.91 0.86
C LYS A 21 15.46 5.65 0.08
N ASN A 22 14.51 4.87 0.58
CA ASN A 22 14.15 3.55 0.03
C ASN A 22 12.87 3.59 -0.82
N GLY A 23 11.99 4.58 -0.65
CA GLY A 23 10.67 4.69 -1.27
C GLY A 23 9.55 3.95 -0.53
N ALA A 24 9.91 3.18 0.52
CA ALA A 24 9.00 2.43 1.36
C ALA A 24 9.65 2.20 2.75
N ILE A 25 8.84 2.00 3.78
CA ILE A 25 9.29 1.59 5.12
C ILE A 25 8.22 0.75 5.81
N VAL A 26 8.64 -0.21 6.65
CA VAL A 26 7.75 -0.99 7.52
C VAL A 26 7.66 -0.34 8.91
N ILE A 27 6.47 0.12 9.27
CA ILE A 27 6.19 0.68 10.61
C ILE A 27 5.45 -0.38 11.43
N ARG A 28 6.06 -0.84 12.53
CA ARG A 28 5.47 -1.90 13.37
C ARG A 28 4.50 -1.31 14.40
N ASN A 29 3.52 -2.12 14.81
CA ASN A 29 2.56 -1.82 15.88
C ASN A 29 1.68 -0.57 15.64
N VAL A 30 1.40 -0.20 14.38
CA VAL A 30 0.46 0.90 14.07
C VAL A 30 -0.97 0.60 14.52
N LEU A 31 -1.36 -0.67 14.53
CA LEU A 31 -2.59 -1.23 15.08
C LEU A 31 -2.28 -2.32 16.12
N LEU A 32 -3.16 -2.49 17.10
CA LEU A 32 -3.17 -3.63 18.01
C LEU A 32 -3.63 -4.91 17.31
N ARG A 33 -3.18 -6.08 17.78
CA ARG A 33 -3.67 -7.38 17.30
C ARG A 33 -5.20 -7.53 17.45
N GLU A 34 -5.80 -6.91 18.47
CA GLU A 34 -7.26 -6.84 18.65
C GLU A 34 -7.96 -5.84 17.70
N GLU A 35 -7.28 -4.80 17.23
CA GLU A 35 -7.76 -3.97 16.11
C GLU A 35 -7.76 -4.81 14.83
N CYS A 36 -6.65 -5.48 14.51
CA CYS A 36 -6.53 -6.34 13.32
C CYS A 36 -7.58 -7.46 13.28
N HIS A 37 -7.79 -8.20 14.38
CA HIS A 37 -8.84 -9.23 14.45
C HIS A 37 -10.26 -8.68 14.24
N ARG A 38 -10.56 -7.48 14.77
CA ARG A 38 -11.87 -6.83 14.56
C ARG A 38 -12.06 -6.40 13.10
N ILE A 39 -11.01 -5.91 12.47
CA ILE A 39 -11.04 -5.55 11.04
C ILE A 39 -11.19 -6.80 10.19
N CYS A 40 -10.41 -7.88 10.42
CA CYS A 40 -10.55 -9.15 9.70
C CYS A 40 -11.99 -9.67 9.76
N LYS A 41 -12.53 -9.83 10.97
CA LYS A 41 -13.91 -10.28 11.17
C LYS A 41 -14.94 -9.39 10.45
N ARG A 42 -14.67 -8.08 10.32
CA ARG A 42 -15.56 -7.16 9.61
C ARG A 42 -15.39 -7.27 8.09
N VAL A 43 -14.19 -7.54 7.60
CA VAL A 43 -13.94 -7.88 6.18
C VAL A 43 -14.67 -9.16 5.83
N ASP A 44 -14.53 -10.23 6.61
CA ASP A 44 -15.22 -11.51 6.40
C ASP A 44 -16.73 -11.31 6.26
N GLN A 45 -17.34 -10.57 7.20
CA GLN A 45 -18.75 -10.21 7.14
C GLN A 45 -19.16 -9.46 5.88
N ILE A 46 -18.29 -8.59 5.33
CA ILE A 46 -18.58 -7.82 4.12
C ILE A 46 -18.51 -8.71 2.87
N PHE A 47 -17.56 -9.66 2.83
CA PHE A 47 -17.45 -10.66 1.76
C PHE A 47 -18.59 -11.69 1.81
N ASP A 48 -19.11 -12.01 3.00
CA ASP A 48 -20.25 -12.90 3.23
C ASP A 48 -21.62 -12.25 2.96
N GLU A 49 -21.70 -10.93 2.71
CA GLU A 49 -22.99 -10.27 2.39
C GLU A 49 -23.62 -10.87 1.11
N PRO A 50 -24.91 -11.26 1.12
CA PRO A 50 -25.55 -11.92 -0.03
C PRO A 50 -25.52 -11.12 -1.35
N TYR A 51 -25.31 -9.81 -1.27
CA TYR A 51 -25.25 -8.87 -2.38
C TYR A 51 -23.82 -8.32 -2.63
N PHE A 52 -22.78 -8.96 -2.06
CA PHE A 52 -21.39 -8.53 -2.17
C PHE A 52 -20.93 -8.23 -3.60
N ALA A 53 -21.18 -9.17 -4.54
CA ALA A 53 -20.81 -9.02 -5.95
C ALA A 53 -21.57 -7.88 -6.68
N GLU A 54 -22.68 -7.39 -6.12
CA GLU A 54 -23.48 -6.28 -6.65
C GLU A 54 -23.08 -4.91 -6.06
N MET A 55 -22.23 -4.89 -5.03
CA MET A 55 -21.77 -3.64 -4.42
C MET A 55 -20.93 -2.83 -5.41
N ARG A 56 -21.27 -1.54 -5.61
CA ARG A 56 -20.47 -0.55 -6.39
C ARG A 56 -19.01 -0.37 -5.92
N ASN A 57 -18.68 -0.98 -4.79
CA ASN A 57 -17.40 -0.97 -4.10
C ASN A 57 -16.51 -2.16 -4.52
N VAL A 58 -17.12 -3.24 -5.00
CA VAL A 58 -16.43 -4.44 -5.49
C VAL A 58 -16.12 -4.24 -6.98
N LYS A 59 -14.85 -4.43 -7.37
CA LYS A 59 -14.50 -4.44 -8.80
C LYS A 59 -14.79 -5.81 -9.38
N VAL A 60 -15.68 -5.84 -10.37
CA VAL A 60 -15.77 -6.97 -11.30
C VAL A 60 -14.58 -6.88 -12.26
N ASN A 61 -13.49 -7.56 -11.92
CA ASN A 61 -12.49 -7.91 -12.92
C ASN A 61 -13.19 -8.80 -13.96
N GLN A 62 -12.99 -8.54 -15.25
CA GLN A 62 -13.42 -9.50 -16.27
C GLN A 62 -12.67 -10.82 -15.99
N PRO A 63 -13.38 -11.93 -15.71
CA PRO A 63 -12.72 -13.19 -15.43
C PRO A 63 -11.94 -13.60 -16.68
N ARG A 64 -10.63 -13.91 -16.54
CA ARG A 64 -9.87 -14.48 -17.65
C ARG A 64 -10.29 -15.93 -17.91
N ASN A 65 -10.68 -16.66 -16.87
CA ASN A 65 -11.26 -18.00 -16.90
C ASN A 65 -12.38 -18.16 -15.85
N ASP A 66 -13.17 -19.24 -15.97
CA ASP A 66 -14.28 -19.55 -15.04
C ASP A 66 -13.87 -19.74 -13.57
N HIS A 67 -12.58 -19.95 -13.28
CA HIS A 67 -12.03 -20.04 -11.93
C HIS A 67 -11.69 -18.67 -11.31
N ASP A 68 -11.56 -17.60 -12.10
CA ASP A 68 -11.17 -16.25 -11.63
C ASP A 68 -12.34 -15.44 -11.05
N LYS A 69 -13.46 -16.09 -10.69
CA LYS A 69 -14.72 -15.43 -10.31
C LYS A 69 -14.73 -14.82 -8.90
N ALA A 70 -13.73 -15.13 -8.07
CA ALA A 70 -13.66 -14.60 -6.72
C ALA A 70 -13.10 -13.17 -6.71
N HIS A 71 -13.93 -12.18 -6.38
CA HIS A 71 -13.46 -10.83 -6.10
C HIS A 71 -12.54 -10.85 -4.88
N ILE A 72 -11.27 -10.47 -5.04
CA ILE A 72 -10.34 -10.34 -3.91
C ILE A 72 -10.19 -8.90 -3.39
N VAL A 73 -10.77 -7.90 -4.06
CA VAL A 73 -10.62 -6.48 -3.67
C VAL A 73 -11.96 -5.79 -3.45
N VAL A 74 -12.09 -5.11 -2.31
CA VAL A 74 -13.21 -4.22 -1.99
C VAL A 74 -12.68 -2.81 -1.81
N HIS A 75 -13.11 -1.90 -2.68
CA HIS A 75 -12.67 -0.50 -2.68
C HIS A 75 -13.63 0.40 -1.91
N ARG A 76 -13.14 1.57 -1.50
CA ARG A 76 -13.94 2.66 -0.92
C ARG A 76 -14.76 2.23 0.31
N LEU A 77 -14.21 1.32 1.13
CA LEU A 77 -14.90 0.79 2.32
C LEU A 77 -15.28 1.90 3.33
N PHE A 78 -14.55 3.01 3.35
CA PHE A 78 -14.88 4.20 4.14
C PHE A 78 -16.23 4.85 3.76
N GLU A 79 -16.76 4.60 2.56
CA GLU A 79 -18.05 5.13 2.10
C GLU A 79 -19.24 4.30 2.59
N CYS A 80 -19.02 3.06 3.05
CA CYS A 80 -20.06 2.14 3.51
C CYS A 80 -19.90 1.65 4.95
N ASP A 81 -18.73 1.81 5.57
CA ASP A 81 -18.45 1.31 6.90
C ASP A 81 -17.64 2.29 7.77
N ARG A 82 -18.09 2.48 9.01
CA ARG A 82 -17.49 3.44 9.96
C ARG A 82 -16.11 3.03 10.44
N MET A 83 -15.84 1.73 10.58
CA MET A 83 -14.53 1.25 11.03
C MET A 83 -13.43 1.70 10.05
N PHE A 84 -13.72 1.57 8.76
CA PHE A 84 -12.84 1.99 7.68
C PHE A 84 -12.75 3.51 7.55
N ARG A 85 -13.88 4.23 7.65
CA ARG A 85 -13.86 5.69 7.73
C ARG A 85 -12.96 6.20 8.88
N ASP A 86 -13.03 5.58 10.04
CA ASP A 86 -12.28 5.99 11.23
C ASP A 86 -10.78 5.63 11.12
N LEU A 87 -10.42 4.62 10.31
CA LEU A 87 -9.02 4.33 9.95
C LEU A 87 -8.35 5.47 9.15
N LEU A 88 -9.11 6.27 8.39
CA LEU A 88 -8.55 7.40 7.63
C LEU A 88 -7.98 8.52 8.53
N VAL A 89 -8.38 8.56 9.81
CA VAL A 89 -7.95 9.54 10.81
C VAL A 89 -7.34 8.85 12.05
N ARG A 90 -6.92 7.58 11.91
CA ARG A 90 -6.39 6.75 13.01
C ARG A 90 -4.93 7.11 13.29
N GLU A 91 -4.80 8.09 14.19
CA GLU A 91 -3.65 9.00 14.39
C GLU A 91 -2.35 8.79 13.59
N PRO A 92 -1.35 7.96 13.97
CA PRO A 92 -0.02 8.07 13.38
C PRO A 92 -0.01 7.84 11.86
N ILE A 93 -0.96 7.08 11.31
CA ILE A 93 -1.18 6.96 9.86
C ILE A 93 -1.46 8.34 9.22
N ILE A 94 -2.41 9.12 9.77
CA ILE A 94 -2.79 10.42 9.21
C ILE A 94 -1.69 11.47 9.43
N SER A 95 -1.08 11.52 10.61
CA SER A 95 0.03 12.45 10.89
C SER A 95 1.26 12.19 9.99
N ILE A 96 1.58 10.92 9.68
CA ILE A 96 2.63 10.60 8.70
C ILE A 96 2.20 11.01 7.29
N ALA A 97 0.94 10.77 6.89
CA ALA A 97 0.44 11.16 5.58
C ALA A 97 0.52 12.68 5.37
N GLU A 98 0.13 13.48 6.36
CA GLU A 98 0.24 14.94 6.33
C GLU A 98 1.70 15.42 6.35
N ALA A 99 2.61 14.72 7.04
CA ALA A 99 4.05 15.03 7.03
C ALA A 99 4.73 14.73 5.67
N VAL A 100 4.18 13.80 4.88
CA VAL A 100 4.71 13.43 3.55
C VAL A 100 4.06 14.24 2.42
N LEU A 101 2.73 14.32 2.41
CA LEU A 101 1.93 14.93 1.33
C LEU A 101 1.51 16.39 1.62
N GLY A 102 1.68 16.85 2.85
CA GLY A 102 1.19 18.14 3.34
C GLY A 102 -0.21 18.07 3.99
N PRO A 103 -0.59 19.10 4.77
CA PRO A 103 -1.83 19.14 5.56
C PRO A 103 -3.12 19.30 4.73
N GLN A 104 -3.03 19.26 3.40
CA GLN A 104 -4.16 19.28 2.48
C GLN A 104 -4.24 17.97 1.67
N CYS A 105 -3.66 16.89 2.18
CA CYS A 105 -3.75 15.59 1.56
C CYS A 105 -5.19 15.02 1.60
N HIS A 106 -5.50 14.09 0.69
CA HIS A 106 -6.83 13.50 0.57
C HIS A 106 -6.74 12.00 0.30
N CYS A 107 -7.59 11.22 0.97
CA CYS A 107 -7.78 9.80 0.65
C CYS A 107 -8.48 9.66 -0.71
N MET A 108 -7.75 9.21 -1.73
CA MET A 108 -8.32 8.89 -3.05
C MET A 108 -8.86 7.46 -3.14
N ALA A 109 -8.27 6.53 -2.40
CA ALA A 109 -8.69 5.13 -2.35
C ALA A 109 -8.29 4.49 -1.02
N GLN A 110 -9.19 3.67 -0.46
CA GLN A 110 -8.91 2.81 0.68
C GLN A 110 -9.83 1.58 0.60
N GLY A 111 -9.28 0.40 0.84
CA GLY A 111 -9.99 -0.87 0.66
C GLY A 111 -9.24 -2.04 1.29
N CYS A 112 -9.77 -3.24 1.14
CA CYS A 112 -9.14 -4.48 1.58
C CYS A 112 -8.86 -5.40 0.39
N ILE A 113 -7.74 -6.13 0.47
CA ILE A 113 -7.34 -7.18 -0.46
C ILE A 113 -7.31 -8.49 0.33
N LEU A 114 -8.09 -9.47 -0.11
CA LEU A 114 -8.12 -10.83 0.42
C LEU A 114 -7.33 -11.74 -0.51
N ASN A 115 -6.01 -11.80 -0.31
CA ASN A 115 -5.16 -12.75 -1.03
C ASN A 115 -5.59 -14.19 -0.70
N ARG A 116 -5.57 -15.06 -1.71
CA ARG A 116 -5.88 -16.48 -1.61
C ARG A 116 -4.64 -17.30 -1.92
N ASN A 117 -4.59 -18.54 -1.42
CA ASN A 117 -3.48 -19.47 -1.68
C ASN A 117 -3.22 -19.72 -3.18
N ASP A 118 -4.24 -19.53 -4.02
CA ASP A 118 -4.23 -19.72 -5.47
C ASP A 118 -4.20 -18.41 -6.27
N PHE A 119 -4.41 -17.25 -5.64
CA PHE A 119 -4.60 -15.99 -6.36
C PHE A 119 -4.29 -14.75 -5.50
N GLY A 120 -3.42 -13.87 -6.00
CA GLY A 120 -3.03 -12.61 -5.39
C GLY A 120 -2.34 -11.67 -6.37
N ILE A 121 -1.99 -10.47 -5.92
CA ILE A 121 -1.22 -9.51 -6.73
C ILE A 121 0.27 -9.84 -6.58
N ASN A 122 0.85 -10.47 -7.61
CA ASN A 122 2.16 -11.12 -7.56
C ASN A 122 3.16 -10.64 -8.62
N ARG A 123 2.96 -9.44 -9.18
CA ARG A 123 3.86 -8.81 -10.15
C ARG A 123 4.33 -7.46 -9.66
N PHE A 124 5.58 -7.15 -9.91
CA PHE A 124 6.15 -5.84 -9.64
C PHE A 124 5.62 -4.81 -10.65
N HIS A 125 5.18 -3.68 -10.10
CA HIS A 125 4.56 -2.58 -10.81
C HIS A 125 4.72 -1.29 -10.00
N ILE A 126 4.24 -0.18 -10.55
CA ILE A 126 3.90 1.02 -9.78
C ILE A 126 2.36 1.10 -9.71
N ASP A 127 1.81 1.57 -8.57
CA ASP A 127 0.36 1.52 -8.29
C ASP A 127 -0.52 2.27 -9.31
N ASP A 128 0.03 3.28 -10.00
CA ASP A 128 -0.69 4.11 -10.98
C ASP A 128 0.25 4.53 -12.14
N SER A 129 0.67 5.79 -12.18
CA SER A 129 1.32 6.42 -13.32
C SER A 129 2.73 6.87 -12.95
N LEU A 130 3.65 6.77 -13.90
CA LEU A 130 5.02 7.21 -13.73
C LEU A 130 5.08 8.75 -13.77
N GLU A 131 5.10 9.38 -12.61
CA GLU A 131 4.97 10.83 -12.44
C GLU A 131 6.15 11.62 -13.01
N PHE A 132 7.36 11.09 -12.88
CA PHE A 132 8.61 11.70 -13.34
C PHE A 132 9.35 10.77 -14.31
N PRO A 133 8.87 10.61 -15.56
CA PRO A 133 9.51 9.75 -16.54
C PRO A 133 10.84 10.37 -17.01
N ILE A 134 11.87 9.53 -17.12
CA ILE A 134 13.13 9.89 -17.75
C ILE A 134 13.07 9.40 -19.20
N THR A 135 13.02 10.35 -20.14
CA THR A 135 12.93 10.08 -21.59
C THR A 135 14.27 10.12 -22.31
N ASP A 136 15.35 10.43 -21.60
CA ASP A 136 16.73 10.41 -22.12
C ASP A 136 17.42 9.13 -21.64
N ASP A 137 17.85 8.28 -22.57
CA ASP A 137 18.45 6.99 -22.29
C ASP A 137 19.88 7.09 -21.72
N GLU A 138 20.55 8.24 -21.87
CA GLU A 138 21.84 8.51 -21.21
C GLU A 138 21.65 8.76 -19.70
N ILE A 139 20.45 9.18 -19.27
CA ILE A 139 20.12 9.40 -17.86
C ILE A 139 19.59 8.10 -17.25
N LYS A 140 20.44 7.42 -16.49
CA LYS A 140 20.12 6.12 -15.85
C LYS A 140 19.00 6.21 -14.81
N TYR A 141 19.01 7.24 -13.97
CA TYR A 141 18.04 7.48 -12.90
C TYR A 141 18.13 8.93 -12.41
N HIS A 142 17.13 9.39 -11.65
CA HIS A 142 17.09 10.73 -11.05
C HIS A 142 18.23 10.93 -10.03
N ASP A 143 18.76 12.15 -9.93
CA ASP A 143 19.86 12.47 -9.02
C ASP A 143 19.47 12.23 -7.56
N ARG A 144 20.13 11.26 -6.90
CA ARG A 144 19.89 10.86 -5.51
C ARG A 144 20.20 11.95 -4.46
N ARG A 145 20.75 13.10 -4.87
CA ARG A 145 20.87 14.30 -4.03
C ARG A 145 19.57 15.08 -3.91
N LEU A 146 18.61 14.82 -4.81
CA LEU A 146 17.26 15.36 -4.75
C LEU A 146 16.38 14.42 -3.92
N ARG A 147 15.56 14.97 -3.03
CA ARG A 147 14.43 14.23 -2.47
C ARG A 147 13.30 14.25 -3.50
N MET A 148 12.91 13.07 -4.00
CA MET A 148 11.82 12.97 -4.96
C MET A 148 10.51 13.53 -4.36
N PRO A 149 9.76 14.38 -5.07
CA PRO A 149 8.43 14.81 -4.64
C PRO A 149 7.50 13.61 -4.55
N VAL A 150 6.68 13.56 -3.50
CA VAL A 150 5.68 12.52 -3.30
C VAL A 150 4.30 13.15 -3.47
N PHE A 151 3.61 12.85 -4.57
CA PHE A 151 2.23 13.29 -4.77
C PHE A 151 1.20 12.27 -4.26
N ARG A 152 1.62 11.01 -4.14
CA ARG A 152 0.79 9.87 -3.75
C ARG A 152 1.61 8.91 -2.89
N MET A 153 1.00 8.38 -1.85
CA MET A 153 1.56 7.31 -1.02
C MET A 153 0.45 6.32 -0.66
N SER A 154 0.82 5.07 -0.41
CA SER A 154 -0.09 4.03 0.06
C SER A 154 0.34 3.54 1.45
N PHE A 155 -0.63 3.38 2.36
CA PHE A 155 -0.45 2.68 3.64
C PHE A 155 -1.02 1.27 3.50
N GLN A 156 -0.13 0.29 3.31
CA GLN A 156 -0.50 -1.12 3.29
C GLN A 156 -0.39 -1.67 4.72
N ILE A 157 -1.53 -2.03 5.30
CA ILE A 157 -1.60 -2.54 6.68
C ILE A 157 -1.82 -4.05 6.62
N ALA A 158 -0.82 -4.83 7.06
CA ALA A 158 -0.97 -6.26 7.25
C ALA A 158 -1.97 -6.54 8.39
N LEU A 159 -3.13 -7.11 8.05
CA LEU A 159 -4.19 -7.47 9.00
C LEU A 159 -4.00 -8.89 9.56
N THR A 160 -3.33 -9.76 8.81
CA THR A 160 -2.89 -11.09 9.21
C THR A 160 -1.36 -11.12 9.27
N ASP A 161 -0.79 -12.10 9.98
CA ASP A 161 0.65 -12.30 9.99
C ASP A 161 1.14 -12.73 8.59
N GLN A 162 2.28 -12.18 8.15
CA GLN A 162 2.92 -12.40 6.85
C GLN A 162 4.45 -12.43 7.00
N ASP A 163 4.93 -13.22 7.96
CA ASP A 163 6.33 -13.27 8.39
C ASP A 163 7.21 -14.26 7.59
N GLU A 164 6.61 -15.01 6.66
CA GLU A 164 7.28 -15.95 5.75
C GLU A 164 6.85 -15.71 4.29
N ASP A 165 7.76 -15.94 3.35
CA ASP A 165 7.52 -15.77 1.90
C ASP A 165 6.29 -16.53 1.38
N GLN A 166 5.98 -17.70 1.97
CA GLN A 166 4.81 -18.51 1.60
C GLN A 166 3.46 -17.82 1.84
N TYR A 167 3.42 -16.77 2.68
CA TYR A 167 2.23 -15.95 2.93
C TYR A 167 2.15 -14.70 2.04
N GLY A 168 3.09 -14.54 1.10
CA GLY A 168 3.11 -13.45 0.11
C GLY A 168 3.11 -12.04 0.73
N PRO A 169 4.09 -11.69 1.58
CA PRO A 169 4.25 -10.31 2.04
C PRO A 169 4.53 -9.36 0.87
N SER A 170 4.11 -8.10 0.98
CA SER A 170 4.42 -7.07 -0.02
C SER A 170 5.93 -6.85 -0.14
N GLN A 171 6.48 -7.07 -1.34
CA GLN A 171 7.87 -6.84 -1.68
C GLN A 171 8.06 -5.49 -2.38
N PHE A 172 9.20 -4.83 -2.17
CA PHE A 172 9.53 -3.55 -2.78
C PHE A 172 11.03 -3.46 -3.08
N VAL A 173 11.40 -2.93 -4.25
CA VAL A 173 12.82 -2.76 -4.62
C VAL A 173 13.36 -1.44 -4.03
N PRO A 174 14.32 -1.45 -3.08
CA PRO A 174 14.74 -0.23 -2.39
C PRO A 174 15.38 0.80 -3.33
N GLY A 175 14.88 2.04 -3.26
CA GLY A 175 15.33 3.18 -4.06
C GLY A 175 14.77 3.24 -5.48
N SER A 176 13.97 2.25 -5.90
CA SER A 176 13.43 2.14 -7.28
C SER A 176 12.59 3.34 -7.73
N HIS A 177 12.04 4.12 -6.80
CA HIS A 177 11.36 5.39 -7.09
C HIS A 177 12.25 6.45 -7.79
N TYR A 178 13.59 6.32 -7.73
CA TYR A 178 14.51 7.15 -8.53
C TYR A 178 14.64 6.70 -9.99
N ALA A 179 14.16 5.52 -10.38
CA ALA A 179 14.40 4.94 -11.71
C ALA A 179 13.83 5.77 -12.87
N GLY A 180 12.77 6.54 -12.62
CA GLY A 180 12.07 7.33 -13.64
C GLY A 180 11.55 6.49 -14.82
N ARG A 181 11.33 5.19 -14.59
CA ARG A 181 10.92 4.16 -15.57
C ARG A 181 10.06 3.11 -14.86
N GLN A 182 9.33 2.31 -15.62
CA GLN A 182 8.66 1.10 -15.12
C GLN A 182 9.71 0.02 -14.71
N PRO A 183 9.34 -1.00 -13.91
CA PRO A 183 10.20 -2.13 -13.62
C PRO A 183 10.76 -2.78 -14.90
N ASN A 184 12.05 -3.12 -14.89
CA ASN A 184 12.73 -3.73 -16.03
C ASN A 184 12.30 -5.19 -16.28
N ASP A 185 11.89 -5.89 -15.23
CA ASP A 185 11.31 -7.22 -15.23
C ASP A 185 10.14 -7.21 -14.22
N PRO A 186 8.88 -7.49 -14.63
CA PRO A 186 7.73 -7.53 -13.73
C PRO A 186 7.72 -8.71 -12.74
N GLU A 187 8.58 -9.72 -12.93
CA GLU A 187 8.67 -10.91 -12.08
C GLU A 187 9.92 -10.83 -11.17
N ASN A 188 11.05 -10.32 -11.69
CA ASN A 188 12.34 -10.23 -10.97
C ASN A 188 13.05 -8.88 -11.18
N PRO A 189 12.46 -7.74 -10.79
CA PRO A 189 13.05 -6.43 -11.03
C PRO A 189 14.32 -6.21 -10.24
N THR A 190 15.18 -5.34 -10.76
CA THR A 190 16.30 -4.80 -9.97
C THR A 190 16.47 -3.30 -10.20
N PHE A 191 16.92 -2.60 -9.16
CA PHE A 191 17.36 -1.21 -9.25
C PHE A 191 18.77 -1.10 -8.69
N ASP A 192 19.71 -0.58 -9.49
CA ASP A 192 21.12 -0.40 -9.10
C ASP A 192 21.76 -1.67 -8.53
N GLY A 193 21.45 -2.82 -9.15
CA GLY A 193 21.94 -4.15 -8.74
C GLY A 193 21.25 -4.76 -7.51
N ARG A 194 20.19 -4.13 -6.98
CA ARG A 194 19.42 -4.62 -5.83
C ARG A 194 18.06 -5.14 -6.27
N GLY A 195 17.66 -6.31 -5.77
CA GLY A 195 16.31 -6.84 -5.90
C GLY A 195 15.36 -6.32 -4.81
N PRO A 196 14.17 -6.93 -4.68
CA PRO A 196 13.33 -6.81 -3.49
C PRO A 196 14.00 -7.39 -2.23
#